data_AF-A0A8C6GLT4-F1
#
_entry.id   AF-A0A8C6GLT4-F1
#
_cell.length_a   1.000
_cell.length_b   1.000
_cell.length_c   1.000
_cell.angle_alpha   90.00
_cell.angle_beta   90.00
_cell.angle_gamma   90.00
#
_symmetry.space_group_name_H-M   'P 1'
#
loop_
_entity.id
_entity.type
_entity.pdbx_description
1 polymer ?
#
loop_
_entity_poly.entity_id
_entity_poly.type
_entity_poly.pdbx_seq_one_letter_code
_entity_poly.pdbx_strand_id
1 'polypeptide(L)'
;MPEEILAEKNFNTVPYIVGINKQEFGWILPTMMNYPPSDVKLDQMTAMSLLKKSSFLLNLPEDAIAVAIEKYLRDADDAGRNKDQLLELIGDVVFGVPSVIVSRGHRDAGAPTYMYEFQYSPSFSSEMKPDTVVGDHGDEIYSVFGAPILRGGTSEEEINLSKMMMKFWANFARNGNPNGQGLPHWPEYDQKEGYLQIGATTQQAQKLKEKEVAFWTELLAKKQLQTEHTEL
;
A
#
# COMPACT_ATOMS: atom_id res chain seq x y z
N MET A 1 -7.72 -0.38 -21.47
CA MET A 1 -7.52 -0.77 -20.05
C MET A 1 -6.77 0.35 -19.31
N PRO A 2 -6.87 0.49 -17.98
CA PRO A 2 -6.16 1.54 -17.23
C PRO A 2 -4.65 1.61 -17.53
N GLU A 3 -4.01 0.47 -17.78
CA GLU A 3 -2.59 0.35 -18.13
C GLU A 3 -2.26 1.02 -19.47
N GLU A 4 -3.12 0.85 -20.48
CA GLU A 4 -2.99 1.51 -21.79
C GLU A 4 -3.16 3.02 -21.66
N ILE A 5 -4.16 3.46 -20.89
CA ILE A 5 -4.42 4.89 -20.63
C ILE A 5 -3.19 5.53 -19.96
N LEU A 6 -2.59 4.83 -18.99
CA LEU A 6 -1.38 5.29 -18.31
C LEU A 6 -0.19 5.37 -19.27
N ALA A 7 -0.01 4.37 -20.13
CA ALA A 7 1.07 4.32 -21.12
C ALA A 7 0.93 5.38 -22.21
N GLU A 8 -0.29 5.60 -22.69
CA GLU A 8 -0.63 6.62 -23.69
C GLU A 8 -0.65 8.05 -23.12
N LYS A 9 -0.60 8.17 -21.78
CA LYS A 9 -0.72 9.45 -21.06
C LYS A 9 -2.04 10.18 -21.37
N ASN A 10 -3.09 9.42 -21.66
CA ASN A 10 -4.39 9.94 -22.08
C ASN A 10 -5.34 10.14 -20.88
N PHE A 11 -4.91 10.95 -19.93
CA PHE A 11 -5.65 11.25 -18.69
C PHE A 11 -5.40 12.70 -18.24
N ASN A 12 -6.19 13.18 -17.28
CA ASN A 12 -6.03 14.54 -16.76
C ASN A 12 -4.76 14.66 -15.91
N THR A 13 -3.85 15.55 -16.32
CA THR A 13 -2.58 15.82 -15.63
C THR A 13 -2.74 16.92 -14.58
N VAL A 14 -3.58 16.68 -13.57
CA VAL A 14 -3.74 17.56 -12.41
C VAL A 14 -2.75 17.15 -11.31
N PRO A 15 -2.38 18.02 -10.35
CA PRO A 15 -1.63 17.58 -9.18
C PRO A 15 -2.31 16.38 -8.51
N TYR A 16 -1.55 15.35 -8.15
CA TYR A 16 -2.11 14.10 -7.63
C TYR A 16 -1.33 13.60 -6.41
N ILE A 17 -2.06 13.21 -5.36
CA ILE A 17 -1.52 12.47 -4.21
C ILE A 17 -1.98 11.03 -4.29
N VAL A 18 -1.02 10.10 -4.15
CA VAL A 18 -1.27 8.67 -4.01
C VAL A 18 -0.68 8.22 -2.68
N GLY A 19 -1.34 7.33 -1.97
CA GLY A 19 -0.85 6.85 -0.67
C GLY A 19 -1.21 5.40 -0.44
N ILE A 20 -0.47 4.78 0.46
CA ILE A 20 -0.78 3.47 1.02
C ILE A 20 -0.61 3.50 2.53
N ASN A 21 -1.23 2.56 3.22
CA ASN A 21 -0.96 2.27 4.62
C ASN A 21 0.09 1.13 4.73
N LYS A 22 0.75 1.03 5.88
CA LYS A 22 1.88 0.11 6.06
C LYS A 22 1.50 -1.36 5.89
N GLN A 23 0.32 -1.72 6.37
CA GLN A 23 -0.23 -3.07 6.41
C GLN A 23 -1.66 -3.04 5.88
N GLU A 24 -1.83 -2.65 4.62
CA GLU A 24 -3.14 -2.58 3.93
C GLU A 24 -3.98 -3.86 4.04
N PHE A 25 -3.34 -5.02 4.22
CA PHE A 25 -4.05 -6.28 4.40
C PHE A 25 -3.77 -6.90 5.78
N GLY A 26 -3.51 -6.07 6.79
CA GLY A 26 -3.04 -6.47 8.11
C GLY A 26 -4.12 -7.07 9.01
N TRP A 27 -5.28 -6.41 9.11
CA TRP A 27 -6.35 -6.89 10.01
C TRP A 27 -7.78 -6.71 9.48
N ILE A 28 -8.22 -5.50 9.12
CA ILE A 28 -9.64 -5.27 8.84
C ILE A 28 -10.12 -6.04 7.60
N LEU A 29 -9.38 -5.95 6.49
CA LEU A 29 -9.70 -6.67 5.25
C LEU A 29 -9.65 -8.20 5.42
N PRO A 30 -8.55 -8.81 5.92
CA PRO A 30 -8.54 -10.26 6.13
C PRO A 30 -9.61 -10.72 7.13
N THR A 31 -9.94 -9.93 8.15
CA THR A 31 -11.01 -10.27 9.11
C THR A 31 -12.38 -10.27 8.44
N MET A 32 -12.70 -9.23 7.65
CA MET A 32 -13.96 -9.15 6.90
C MET A 32 -14.10 -10.30 5.89
N MET A 33 -12.98 -10.76 5.34
CA MET A 33 -12.94 -11.83 4.32
C MET A 33 -12.77 -13.24 4.92
N ASN A 34 -12.57 -13.36 6.24
CA ASN A 34 -12.14 -14.60 6.90
C ASN A 34 -10.91 -15.24 6.20
N TYR A 35 -9.85 -14.46 6.02
CA TYR A 35 -8.67 -14.83 5.22
C TYR A 35 -7.33 -14.62 5.98
N PRO A 36 -6.47 -15.64 6.12
CA PRO A 36 -6.80 -17.05 5.97
C PRO A 36 -7.87 -17.47 7.01
N PRO A 37 -8.66 -18.52 6.74
CA PRO A 37 -9.61 -19.04 7.72
C PRO A 37 -8.92 -19.40 9.05
N SER A 38 -9.57 -19.10 10.17
CA SER A 38 -8.98 -19.22 11.52
C SER A 38 -8.64 -20.66 11.94
N ASP A 39 -9.23 -21.66 11.28
CA ASP A 39 -9.03 -23.09 11.51
C ASP A 39 -7.86 -23.69 10.71
N VAL A 40 -7.17 -22.88 9.91
CA VAL A 40 -6.15 -23.34 8.96
C VAL A 40 -4.74 -23.05 9.49
N LYS A 41 -3.91 -24.10 9.61
CA LYS A 41 -2.46 -23.94 9.82
C LYS A 41 -1.82 -23.47 8.51
N LEU A 42 -1.22 -22.29 8.52
CA LEU A 42 -0.63 -21.72 7.32
C LEU A 42 0.80 -22.21 7.09
N ASP A 43 0.93 -23.24 6.27
CA ASP A 43 2.18 -23.61 5.60
C ASP A 43 2.21 -23.08 4.15
N GLN A 44 3.34 -23.24 3.45
CA GLN A 44 3.49 -22.77 2.07
C GLN A 44 2.49 -23.40 1.10
N MET A 45 2.16 -24.69 1.25
CA MET A 45 1.19 -25.38 0.37
C MET A 45 -0.20 -24.80 0.53
N THR A 46 -0.58 -24.53 1.77
CA THR A 46 -1.85 -23.94 2.14
C THR A 46 -1.93 -22.49 1.66
N ALA A 47 -0.87 -21.70 1.85
CA ALA A 47 -0.78 -20.33 1.32
C ALA A 47 -0.90 -20.31 -0.20
N MET A 48 -0.23 -21.22 -0.91
CA MET A 48 -0.36 -21.37 -2.36
C MET A 48 -1.79 -21.75 -2.78
N SER A 49 -2.44 -22.68 -2.07
CA SER A 49 -3.83 -23.08 -2.33
C SER A 49 -4.81 -21.92 -2.12
N LEU A 50 -4.62 -21.14 -1.07
CA LEU A 50 -5.42 -19.96 -0.79
C LEU A 50 -5.25 -18.89 -1.87
N LEU A 51 -4.02 -18.56 -2.26
CA LEU A 51 -3.75 -17.61 -3.35
C LEU A 51 -4.32 -18.09 -4.69
N LYS A 52 -4.29 -19.39 -4.99
CA LYS A 52 -4.90 -19.93 -6.22
C LYS A 52 -6.40 -19.73 -6.23
N LYS A 53 -7.06 -20.00 -5.10
CA LYS A 53 -8.51 -19.79 -4.95
C LYS A 53 -8.91 -18.31 -5.00
N SER A 54 -8.02 -17.40 -4.59
CA SER A 54 -8.25 -15.95 -4.63
C SER A 54 -7.60 -15.25 -5.83
N SER A 55 -6.98 -15.99 -6.76
CA SER A 55 -6.23 -15.46 -7.91
C SER A 55 -7.03 -14.46 -8.73
N PHE A 56 -8.30 -14.80 -9.03
CA PHE A 56 -9.23 -13.93 -9.73
C PHE A 56 -9.51 -12.62 -8.98
N LEU A 57 -9.69 -12.70 -7.65
CA LEU A 57 -9.94 -11.52 -6.83
C LEU A 57 -8.71 -10.61 -6.74
N LEU A 58 -7.51 -11.22 -6.67
CA LEU A 58 -6.23 -10.52 -6.53
C LEU A 58 -5.63 -10.10 -7.88
N ASN A 59 -6.28 -10.43 -8.99
CA ASN A 59 -5.76 -10.25 -10.36
C ASN A 59 -4.34 -10.83 -10.52
N LEU A 60 -4.08 -11.97 -9.90
CA LEU A 60 -2.77 -12.62 -9.85
C LEU A 60 -2.78 -13.87 -10.74
N PRO A 61 -1.95 -13.95 -11.80
CA PRO A 61 -1.86 -15.15 -12.63
C PRO A 61 -1.49 -16.40 -11.81
N GLU A 62 -2.19 -17.52 -12.01
CA GLU A 62 -1.95 -18.73 -11.21
C GLU A 62 -0.51 -19.25 -11.29
N ASP A 63 0.14 -19.06 -12.43
CA ASP A 63 1.52 -19.47 -12.67
C ASP A 63 2.56 -18.54 -12.05
N ALA A 64 2.17 -17.33 -11.64
CA ALA A 64 3.00 -16.41 -10.86
C ALA A 64 3.00 -16.76 -9.35
N ILE A 65 1.98 -17.48 -8.87
CA ILE A 65 1.78 -17.75 -7.43
C ILE A 65 2.94 -18.52 -6.82
N ALA A 66 3.46 -19.54 -7.51
CA ALA A 66 4.57 -20.35 -6.98
C ALA A 66 5.83 -19.50 -6.75
N VAL A 67 6.15 -18.63 -7.71
CA VAL A 67 7.31 -17.72 -7.61
C VAL A 67 7.07 -16.65 -6.54
N ALA A 68 5.84 -16.15 -6.40
CA ALA A 68 5.48 -15.20 -5.36
C ALA A 68 5.59 -15.80 -3.95
N ILE A 69 5.08 -17.02 -3.74
CA ILE A 69 5.23 -17.75 -2.48
C ILE A 69 6.71 -17.98 -2.17
N GLU A 70 7.50 -18.44 -3.15
CA GLU A 70 8.94 -18.62 -2.97
C GLU A 70 9.67 -17.30 -2.69
N LYS A 71 9.17 -16.15 -3.15
CA LYS A 71 9.78 -14.84 -2.85
C LYS A 71 9.48 -14.39 -1.42
N TYR A 72 8.23 -14.51 -0.97
CA TYR A 72 7.76 -13.93 0.30
C TYR A 72 7.91 -14.90 1.49
N LEU A 73 7.66 -16.20 1.31
CA LEU A 73 7.60 -17.20 2.39
C LEU A 73 8.87 -18.09 2.45
N ARG A 74 10.07 -17.52 2.31
CA ARG A 74 11.34 -18.27 2.09
C ARG A 74 11.80 -19.20 3.20
N ASP A 75 11.46 -18.96 4.48
CA ASP A 75 12.16 -19.57 5.63
C ASP A 75 11.24 -20.02 6.78
N ALA A 76 10.03 -20.50 6.50
CA ALA A 76 8.99 -20.54 7.52
C ALA A 76 8.63 -21.95 8.04
N ASP A 77 9.38 -22.38 9.07
CA ASP A 77 8.90 -23.39 10.04
C ASP A 77 7.89 -22.79 11.04
N ASP A 78 7.67 -21.47 11.01
CA ASP A 78 6.75 -20.72 11.88
C ASP A 78 5.47 -20.31 11.13
N ALA A 79 4.33 -20.86 11.56
CA ALA A 79 3.02 -20.58 10.97
C ALA A 79 2.54 -19.14 11.18
N GLY A 80 2.94 -18.47 12.27
CA GLY A 80 2.60 -17.06 12.51
C GLY A 80 3.29 -16.16 11.49
N ARG A 81 4.59 -16.40 11.27
CA ARG A 81 5.38 -15.67 10.28
C ARG A 81 4.86 -15.87 8.85
N ASN A 82 4.41 -17.07 8.51
CA ASN A 82 3.76 -17.34 7.22
C ASN A 82 2.52 -16.48 7.00
N LYS A 83 1.74 -16.23 8.06
CA LYS A 83 0.52 -15.42 7.97
C LYS A 83 0.88 -13.98 7.64
N ASP A 84 1.77 -13.38 8.41
CA ASP A 84 2.16 -11.99 8.21
C ASP A 84 2.78 -11.77 6.82
N GLN A 85 3.60 -12.71 6.35
CA GLN A 85 4.20 -12.65 5.00
C GLN A 85 3.18 -12.83 3.87
N LEU A 86 2.16 -13.67 4.05
CA LEU A 86 1.07 -13.81 3.09
C LEU A 86 0.23 -12.54 3.01
N LEU A 87 -0.07 -11.91 4.16
CA LEU A 87 -0.80 -10.65 4.22
C LEU A 87 0.01 -9.52 3.58
N GLU A 88 1.33 -9.47 3.81
CA GLU A 88 2.23 -8.52 3.15
C GLU A 88 2.24 -8.70 1.62
N LEU A 89 2.34 -9.94 1.14
CA LEU A 89 2.25 -10.25 -0.30
C LEU A 89 0.97 -9.69 -0.91
N ILE A 90 -0.18 -9.93 -0.27
CA ILE A 90 -1.48 -9.45 -0.77
C ILE A 90 -1.55 -7.93 -0.73
N GLY A 91 -1.07 -7.30 0.36
CA GLY A 91 -0.99 -5.84 0.48
C GLY A 91 -0.15 -5.21 -0.64
N ASP A 92 0.96 -5.83 -1.00
CA ASP A 92 1.81 -5.38 -2.11
C ASP A 92 1.12 -5.50 -3.47
N VAL A 93 0.51 -6.64 -3.76
CA VAL A 93 -0.13 -6.89 -5.07
C VAL A 93 -1.37 -6.00 -5.27
N VAL A 94 -2.18 -5.81 -4.23
CA VAL A 94 -3.45 -5.09 -4.34
C VAL A 94 -3.27 -3.58 -4.21
N PHE A 95 -2.35 -3.12 -3.38
CA PHE A 95 -2.21 -1.69 -3.04
C PHE A 95 -0.83 -1.12 -3.35
N GLY A 96 0.23 -1.73 -2.81
CA GLY A 96 1.59 -1.16 -2.84
C GLY A 96 2.12 -0.97 -4.26
N VAL A 97 2.21 -2.05 -5.03
CA VAL A 97 2.77 -2.06 -6.38
C VAL A 97 1.94 -1.23 -7.36
N PRO A 98 0.59 -1.39 -7.44
CA PRO A 98 -0.23 -0.56 -8.31
C PRO A 98 -0.11 0.93 -7.99
N SER A 99 -0.07 1.31 -6.71
CA SER A 99 0.06 2.71 -6.29
C SER A 99 1.37 3.33 -6.80
N VAL A 100 2.49 2.62 -6.66
CA VAL A 100 3.79 3.12 -7.16
C VAL A 100 3.80 3.18 -8.69
N ILE A 101 3.24 2.20 -9.40
CA ILE A 101 3.15 2.21 -10.87
C ILE A 101 2.35 3.42 -11.36
N VAL A 102 1.18 3.68 -10.76
CA VAL A 102 0.34 4.84 -11.11
C VAL A 102 1.07 6.14 -10.82
N SER A 103 1.75 6.27 -9.68
CA SER A 103 2.52 7.47 -9.35
C SER A 103 3.69 7.70 -10.31
N ARG A 104 4.42 6.65 -10.71
CA ARG A 104 5.48 6.74 -11.73
C ARG A 104 4.92 7.19 -13.08
N GLY A 105 3.84 6.58 -13.55
CA GLY A 105 3.21 6.95 -14.83
C GLY A 105 2.67 8.38 -14.84
N HIS A 106 2.05 8.80 -13.73
CA HIS A 106 1.54 10.17 -13.57
C HIS A 106 2.68 11.20 -13.53
N ARG A 107 3.76 10.93 -12.76
CA ARG A 107 5.00 11.72 -12.77
C ARG A 107 5.60 11.81 -14.17
N ASP A 108 5.72 10.69 -14.88
CA ASP A 108 6.35 10.63 -16.20
C ASP A 108 5.48 11.29 -17.30
N ALA A 109 4.20 11.54 -17.02
CA ALA A 109 3.34 12.42 -17.82
C ALA A 109 3.59 13.92 -17.57
N GLY A 110 4.50 14.27 -16.67
CA GLY A 110 4.88 15.65 -16.35
C GLY A 110 3.96 16.33 -15.32
N ALA A 111 3.14 15.55 -14.62
CA ALA A 111 2.18 16.08 -13.66
C ALA A 111 2.74 16.04 -12.22
N PRO A 112 2.51 17.08 -11.39
CA PRO A 112 2.96 17.09 -10.00
C PRO A 112 2.37 15.91 -9.23
N THR A 113 3.24 15.12 -8.62
CA THR A 113 2.85 13.87 -7.95
C THR A 113 3.43 13.86 -6.53
N TYR A 114 2.67 13.40 -5.55
CA TYR A 114 3.16 13.22 -4.18
C TYR A 114 2.75 11.84 -3.67
N MET A 115 3.66 11.17 -2.94
CA MET A 115 3.38 9.88 -2.33
C MET A 115 3.55 9.90 -0.81
N TYR A 116 2.76 9.08 -0.11
CA TYR A 116 3.00 8.74 1.30
C TYR A 116 2.81 7.25 1.62
N GLU A 117 3.42 6.83 2.73
CA GLU A 117 3.11 5.58 3.44
C GLU A 117 2.67 5.92 4.87
N PHE A 118 1.44 5.58 5.25
CA PHE A 118 0.91 5.84 6.59
C PHE A 118 1.22 4.68 7.54
N GLN A 119 1.81 5.00 8.68
CA GLN A 119 2.38 4.07 9.66
C GLN A 119 1.97 4.47 11.09
N TYR A 120 0.67 4.46 11.37
CA TYR A 120 0.15 4.74 12.72
C TYR A 120 -0.96 3.75 13.08
N SER A 121 -1.11 3.44 14.37
CA SER A 121 -2.24 2.67 14.88
C SER A 121 -3.16 3.62 15.66
N PRO A 122 -4.33 4.00 15.10
CA PRO A 122 -5.24 4.92 15.76
C PRO A 122 -5.78 4.36 17.08
N SER A 123 -5.95 5.20 18.09
CA SER A 123 -6.52 4.75 19.39
C SER A 123 -8.00 4.35 19.29
N PHE A 124 -8.63 4.60 18.14
CA PHE A 124 -10.02 4.25 17.83
C PHE A 124 -10.18 2.93 17.11
N SER A 125 -9.08 2.23 16.81
CA SER A 125 -9.15 0.88 16.27
C SER A 125 -9.90 -0.06 17.23
N SER A 126 -10.46 -1.13 16.68
CA SER A 126 -11.14 -2.15 17.50
C SER A 126 -10.19 -2.76 18.54
N GLU A 127 -10.67 -3.04 19.74
CA GLU A 127 -9.93 -3.80 20.76
C GLU A 127 -9.54 -5.22 20.30
N MET A 128 -10.14 -5.72 19.22
CA MET A 128 -9.79 -7.01 18.60
C MET A 128 -8.65 -6.91 17.57
N LYS A 129 -8.22 -5.70 17.20
CA LYS A 129 -7.08 -5.49 16.31
C LYS A 129 -5.79 -5.77 17.10
N PRO A 130 -4.90 -6.65 16.63
CA PRO A 130 -3.63 -6.90 17.31
C PRO A 130 -2.76 -5.62 17.37
N ASP A 131 -2.09 -5.39 18.50
CA ASP A 131 -1.22 -4.22 18.71
C ASP A 131 -0.02 -4.18 17.73
N THR A 132 0.35 -5.33 17.17
CA THR A 132 1.39 -5.44 16.15
C THR A 132 0.96 -4.90 14.79
N VAL A 133 -0.34 -4.63 14.60
CA VAL A 133 -0.88 -4.11 13.35
C VAL A 133 -0.87 -2.58 13.36
N VAL A 134 -0.08 -1.99 12.47
CA VAL A 134 0.13 -0.55 12.34
C VAL A 134 -0.11 -0.14 10.89
N GLY A 135 -0.89 0.92 10.67
CA GLY A 135 -1.26 1.34 9.33
C GLY A 135 -2.08 0.26 8.62
N ASP A 136 -3.14 -0.22 9.25
CA ASP A 136 -4.14 -1.09 8.64
C ASP A 136 -4.97 -0.32 7.61
N HIS A 137 -5.73 -1.04 6.79
CA HIS A 137 -6.57 -0.41 5.77
C HIS A 137 -7.56 0.60 6.38
N GLY A 138 -7.49 1.86 5.92
CA GLY A 138 -8.37 2.93 6.39
C GLY A 138 -7.97 3.60 7.72
N ASP A 139 -6.86 3.20 8.37
CA ASP A 139 -6.40 3.84 9.60
C ASP A 139 -6.10 5.35 9.41
N GLU A 140 -5.66 5.77 8.23
CA GLU A 140 -5.35 7.16 7.91
C GLU A 140 -6.61 8.04 7.86
N ILE A 141 -7.78 7.47 7.56
CA ILE A 141 -9.07 8.17 7.48
C ILE A 141 -9.36 8.92 8.79
N TYR A 142 -9.05 8.32 9.95
CA TYR A 142 -9.25 8.97 11.24
C TYR A 142 -8.45 10.26 11.37
N SER A 143 -7.19 10.25 10.90
CA SER A 143 -6.32 11.42 10.91
C SER A 143 -6.77 12.48 9.90
N VAL A 144 -7.18 12.04 8.70
CA VAL A 144 -7.67 12.91 7.62
C VAL A 144 -8.95 13.67 8.01
N PHE A 145 -9.87 13.01 8.71
CA PHE A 145 -11.17 13.61 9.08
C PHE A 145 -11.22 14.19 10.49
N GLY A 146 -10.09 14.28 11.20
CA GLY A 146 -10.05 14.96 12.49
C GLY A 146 -10.66 14.16 13.65
N ALA A 147 -10.80 12.83 13.52
CA ALA A 147 -11.41 12.01 14.57
C ALA A 147 -10.76 12.19 15.96
N PRO A 148 -9.41 12.30 16.10
CA PRO A 148 -8.77 12.60 17.38
C PRO A 148 -9.24 13.90 18.04
N ILE A 149 -9.57 14.91 17.25
CA ILE A 149 -10.01 16.22 17.74
C ILE A 149 -11.49 16.18 18.16
N LEU A 150 -12.31 15.43 17.42
CA LEU A 150 -13.76 15.42 17.58
C LEU A 150 -14.24 14.46 18.67
N ARG A 151 -13.58 13.31 18.84
CA ARG A 151 -14.04 12.26 19.78
C ARG A 151 -13.56 12.47 21.21
N GLY A 152 -12.45 13.20 21.40
CA GLY A 152 -11.83 13.38 22.71
C GLY A 152 -11.17 12.10 23.25
N GLY A 153 -10.39 12.24 24.33
CA GLY A 153 -9.72 11.09 24.98
C GLY A 153 -8.49 10.54 24.25
N THR A 154 -8.04 11.18 23.18
CA THR A 154 -6.82 10.78 22.42
C THR A 154 -5.56 11.46 22.93
N SER A 155 -4.42 10.85 22.63
CA SER A 155 -3.11 11.42 23.00
C SER A 155 -2.84 12.74 22.26
N GLU A 156 -1.95 13.56 22.82
CA GLU A 156 -1.50 14.79 22.15
C GLU A 156 -0.77 14.49 20.84
N GLU A 157 -0.03 13.38 20.78
CA GLU A 157 0.63 12.88 19.58
C GLU A 157 -0.37 12.64 18.46
N GLU A 158 -1.44 11.89 18.71
CA GLU A 158 -2.45 11.54 17.72
C GLU A 158 -3.26 12.77 17.25
N ILE A 159 -3.55 13.70 18.17
CA ILE A 159 -4.16 15.00 17.83
C ILE A 159 -3.24 15.79 16.90
N ASN A 160 -1.94 15.84 17.18
CA ASN A 160 -0.96 16.56 16.37
C ASN A 160 -0.76 15.90 15.01
N LEU A 161 -0.75 14.57 14.95
CA LEU A 161 -0.73 13.79 13.70
C LEU A 161 -1.94 14.13 12.83
N SER A 162 -3.15 14.14 13.40
CA SER A 162 -4.37 14.48 12.65
C SER A 162 -4.36 15.94 12.17
N LYS A 163 -3.95 16.90 13.01
CA LYS A 163 -3.80 18.31 12.59
C LYS A 163 -2.80 18.45 11.44
N MET A 164 -1.69 17.72 11.49
CA MET A 164 -0.68 17.72 10.44
C MET A 164 -1.24 17.13 9.13
N MET A 165 -1.90 15.97 9.19
CA MET A 165 -2.53 15.33 8.03
C MET A 165 -3.58 16.22 7.37
N MET A 166 -4.49 16.81 8.16
CA MET A 166 -5.48 17.76 7.65
C MET A 166 -4.85 19.00 7.00
N LYS A 167 -3.75 19.51 7.57
CA LYS A 167 -3.03 20.65 6.97
C LYS A 167 -2.40 20.28 5.63
N PHE A 168 -1.76 19.11 5.51
CA PHE A 168 -1.24 18.64 4.23
C PHE A 168 -2.37 18.55 3.19
N TRP A 169 -3.50 17.94 3.54
CA TRP A 169 -4.62 17.76 2.59
C TRP A 169 -5.28 19.07 2.21
N ALA A 170 -5.47 19.98 3.16
CA ALA A 170 -6.03 21.29 2.89
C ALA A 170 -5.08 22.17 2.06
N ASN A 171 -3.76 22.09 2.28
CA ASN A 171 -2.78 22.80 1.47
C ASN A 171 -2.78 22.28 0.03
N PHE A 172 -2.78 20.95 -0.13
CA PHE A 172 -2.87 20.32 -1.44
C PHE A 172 -4.15 20.71 -2.18
N ALA A 173 -5.30 20.70 -1.51
CA ALA A 173 -6.57 21.12 -2.11
C ALA A 173 -6.57 22.58 -2.58
N ARG A 174 -5.88 23.48 -1.86
CA ARG A 174 -5.79 24.91 -2.25
C ARG A 174 -4.80 25.16 -3.38
N ASN A 175 -3.67 24.44 -3.38
CA ASN A 175 -2.48 24.87 -4.13
C ASN A 175 -1.90 23.78 -5.06
N GLY A 176 -2.39 22.54 -5.01
CA GLY A 176 -1.75 21.40 -5.66
C GLY A 176 -0.41 21.00 -5.03
N ASN A 177 -0.08 21.53 -3.84
CA ASN A 177 1.15 21.24 -3.10
C ASN A 177 0.83 21.09 -1.60
N PRO A 178 1.19 19.98 -0.94
CA PRO A 178 0.84 19.74 0.45
C PRO A 178 1.67 20.59 1.45
N ASN A 179 2.82 21.13 1.02
CA ASN A 179 3.75 21.83 1.91
C ASN A 179 3.17 23.13 2.49
N GLY A 180 3.66 23.52 3.67
CA GLY A 180 3.29 24.75 4.34
C GLY A 180 4.11 25.00 5.60
N GLN A 181 4.00 26.21 6.17
CA GLN A 181 4.74 26.59 7.37
C GLN A 181 4.40 25.67 8.56
N GLY A 182 5.43 25.19 9.26
CA GLY A 182 5.28 24.34 10.45
C GLY A 182 4.91 22.88 10.14
N LEU A 183 5.04 22.44 8.89
CA LEU A 183 4.91 21.04 8.50
C LEU A 183 6.28 20.46 8.14
N PRO A 184 6.49 19.14 8.33
CA PRO A 184 7.59 18.44 7.69
C PRO A 184 7.55 18.66 6.18
N HIS A 185 8.71 18.78 5.55
CA HIS A 185 8.78 18.92 4.10
C HIS A 185 8.34 17.61 3.43
N TRP A 186 7.37 17.70 2.54
CA TRP A 186 6.89 16.62 1.69
C TRP A 186 7.50 16.78 0.29
N PRO A 187 8.43 15.91 -0.11
CA PRO A 187 9.05 15.98 -1.43
C PRO A 187 8.03 15.69 -2.54
N GLU A 188 8.16 16.39 -3.66
CA GLU A 188 7.49 15.97 -4.88
C GLU A 188 8.06 14.61 -5.32
N TYR A 189 7.20 13.73 -5.80
CA TYR A 189 7.54 12.40 -6.27
C TYR A 189 8.14 12.48 -7.68
N ASP A 190 9.39 12.92 -7.75
CA ASP A 190 10.18 13.05 -8.97
C ASP A 190 10.98 11.77 -9.28
N GLN A 191 12.05 11.88 -10.08
CA GLN A 191 12.93 10.74 -10.43
C GLN A 191 13.72 10.19 -9.24
N LYS A 192 13.79 10.92 -8.11
CA LYS A 192 14.35 10.43 -6.84
C LYS A 192 13.33 9.61 -6.04
N GLU A 193 12.06 9.63 -6.46
CA GLU A 193 10.96 8.90 -5.83
C GLU A 193 10.80 9.22 -4.35
N GLY A 194 10.97 10.51 -4.01
CA GLY A 194 10.78 11.03 -2.67
C GLY A 194 9.34 10.90 -2.23
N TYR A 195 9.11 10.36 -1.03
CA TYR A 195 7.79 10.21 -0.44
C TYR A 195 7.84 10.54 1.06
N LEU A 196 6.66 10.70 1.68
CA LEU A 196 6.55 10.97 3.11
C LEU A 196 6.10 9.71 3.86
N GLN A 197 6.87 9.29 4.86
CA GLN A 197 6.39 8.35 5.88
C GLN A 197 5.63 9.15 6.92
N ILE A 198 4.35 8.85 7.11
CA ILE A 198 3.46 9.58 8.02
C ILE A 198 3.10 8.68 9.19
N GLY A 199 3.47 9.08 10.41
CA GLY A 199 3.19 8.32 11.62
C GLY A 199 3.66 9.09 12.86
N ALA A 200 3.92 8.37 13.96
CA ALA A 200 4.40 8.97 15.21
C ALA A 200 5.64 9.85 14.98
N THR A 201 6.56 9.36 14.13
CA THR A 201 7.59 10.19 13.50
C THR A 201 7.28 10.33 12.02
N THR A 202 7.13 11.57 11.55
CA THR A 202 6.89 11.86 10.13
C THR A 202 8.19 12.34 9.48
N GLN A 203 8.62 11.65 8.44
CA GLN A 203 9.93 11.87 7.82
C GLN A 203 9.93 11.56 6.32
N GLN A 204 10.89 12.14 5.61
CA GLN A 204 11.08 11.88 4.19
C GLN A 204 11.78 10.54 3.98
N ALA A 205 11.37 9.84 2.95
CA ALA A 205 12.01 8.63 2.47
C ALA A 205 12.03 8.64 0.93
N GLN A 206 12.64 7.62 0.32
CA GLN A 206 12.74 7.50 -1.13
C GLN A 206 12.45 6.06 -1.55
N LYS A 207 12.01 5.87 -2.80
CA LYS A 207 11.94 4.55 -3.46
C LYS A 207 10.99 3.57 -2.73
N LEU A 208 9.79 4.05 -2.39
CA LEU A 208 8.73 3.24 -1.80
C LEU A 208 8.49 1.99 -2.66
N LYS A 209 8.54 0.81 -2.03
CA LYS A 209 8.30 -0.50 -2.66
C LYS A 209 9.14 -0.79 -3.92
N GLU A 210 10.32 -0.19 -4.06
CA GLU A 210 11.15 -0.32 -5.28
C GLU A 210 11.45 -1.79 -5.64
N LYS A 211 11.80 -2.62 -4.64
CA LYS A 211 12.14 -4.03 -4.84
C LYS A 211 10.92 -4.86 -5.21
N GLU A 212 9.79 -4.57 -4.58
CA GLU A 212 8.52 -5.23 -4.80
C GLU A 212 8.01 -4.92 -6.21
N VAL A 213 8.02 -3.64 -6.62
CA VAL A 213 7.63 -3.25 -7.99
C VAL A 213 8.54 -3.89 -9.02
N ALA A 214 9.87 -3.93 -8.80
CA ALA A 214 10.80 -4.59 -9.72
C ALA A 214 10.47 -6.09 -9.86
N PHE A 215 10.28 -6.78 -8.73
CA PHE A 215 9.92 -8.20 -8.70
C PHE A 215 8.61 -8.49 -9.45
N TRP A 216 7.54 -7.76 -9.11
CA TRP A 216 6.21 -7.99 -9.68
C TRP A 216 6.15 -7.61 -11.17
N THR A 217 6.80 -6.52 -11.57
CA THR A 217 6.87 -6.13 -12.98
C THR A 217 7.61 -7.18 -13.82
N GLU A 218 8.76 -7.67 -13.34
CA GLU A 218 9.53 -8.70 -14.04
C GLU A 218 8.74 -10.02 -14.14
N LEU A 219 8.08 -10.42 -13.05
CA LEU A 219 7.30 -11.65 -13.00
C LEU A 219 6.12 -11.62 -13.98
N LEU A 220 5.39 -10.50 -14.05
CA LEU A 220 4.24 -10.37 -14.93
C LEU A 220 4.64 -10.18 -16.42
N ALA A 221 5.73 -9.44 -16.70
CA ALA A 221 6.20 -9.20 -18.06
C ALA A 221 6.77 -10.44 -18.76
N LYS A 222 7.57 -11.26 -18.05
CA LYS A 222 8.11 -12.52 -18.61
C LYS A 222 7.02 -13.49 -19.06
N LYS A 223 5.83 -13.36 -18.49
CA LYS A 223 4.71 -14.28 -18.74
C LYS A 223 3.86 -13.87 -19.92
N GLN A 224 3.60 -12.58 -20.11
CA GLN A 224 2.95 -12.09 -21.34
C GLN A 224 3.69 -12.56 -22.60
N LEU A 225 5.02 -12.51 -22.59
CA LEU A 225 5.87 -13.00 -23.69
C LEU A 225 5.78 -14.52 -23.91
N GLN A 226 5.57 -15.33 -22.86
CA GLN A 226 5.44 -16.79 -23.00
C GLN A 226 4.09 -17.21 -23.59
N THR A 227 3.01 -16.49 -23.24
CA THR A 227 1.67 -16.78 -23.76
C THR A 227 1.58 -16.46 -25.26
N GLU A 228 2.15 -15.33 -25.70
CA GLU A 228 2.20 -14.95 -27.13
C GLU A 228 3.00 -15.95 -28.00
N HIS A 229 4.04 -16.58 -27.45
CA HIS A 229 4.83 -17.59 -28.16
C HIS A 229 4.17 -18.97 -28.24
N THR A 230 3.14 -19.24 -27.44
CA THR A 230 2.45 -20.54 -27.42
C THR A 230 1.19 -20.55 -28.30
N GLU A 231 0.72 -19.38 -28.73
CA GLU A 231 -0.46 -19.20 -29.60
C GLU A 231 -0.13 -19.04 -31.10
N LEU A 232 1.14 -19.22 -31.50
CA LEU A 232 1.63 -19.23 -32.88
C LEU A 232 2.03 -20.65 -33.33
#